data_AF-A0A0R0LIK9-F1
#
_entry.id   AF-A0A0R0LIK9-F1
#
_cell.length_a   1.000
_cell.length_b   1.000
_cell.length_c   1.000
_cell.angle_alpha   90.00
_cell.angle_beta   90.00
_cell.angle_gamma   90.00
#
_symmetry.space_group_name_H-M   'P 1'
#
loop_
_entity.id
_entity.type
_entity.pdbx_description
1 polymer ?
#
loop_
_entity_poly.entity_id
_entity_poly.type
_entity_poly.pdbx_seq_one_letter_code
_entity_poly.pdbx_strand_id
1 'polypeptide(L)'
;MATNKFRVGEKVLFGVIGLIAVFAIVSFIGLEIYRSKLKHPMYQINDSFTFTEAGLRGSVLFRDRGCTSCHRAVRNGTNNGVDLDGVGTKRNFVYLLKFLHKPEATYDAKTVDHGPFKEAAYVSNLPDKELNDLATFLSELKARQGAADSPMPMPERSGFVDEMVSIWAPKNWKKEHKDLRIEAGEPPAK
;
A
#
# COMPACT_ATOMS: atom_id res chain seq x y z
N MET A 1 15.65 -23.81 52.46
CA MET A 1 15.84 -23.02 51.23
C MET A 1 16.10 -23.99 50.09
N ALA A 2 15.09 -24.32 49.28
CA ALA A 2 15.28 -25.20 48.14
C ALA A 2 16.11 -24.45 47.09
N THR A 3 17.36 -24.84 46.93
CA THR A 3 18.20 -24.36 45.83
C THR A 3 17.66 -25.03 44.56
N ASN A 4 16.83 -24.30 43.81
CA ASN A 4 16.34 -24.73 42.50
C ASN A 4 17.53 -24.83 41.54
N LYS A 5 18.21 -25.97 41.60
CA LYS A 5 19.38 -26.28 40.77
C LYS A 5 18.82 -26.79 39.44
N PHE A 6 18.83 -25.92 38.44
CA PHE A 6 18.39 -26.27 37.08
C PHE A 6 18.96 -27.62 36.64
N ARG A 7 18.11 -28.45 36.02
CA ARG A 7 18.52 -29.73 35.44
C ARG A 7 19.49 -29.48 34.28
N VAL A 8 20.31 -30.47 33.94
CA VAL A 8 21.33 -30.33 32.86
C VAL A 8 20.68 -29.90 31.53
N GLY A 9 19.52 -30.49 31.19
CA GLY A 9 18.76 -30.10 30.00
C GLY A 9 18.27 -28.65 30.02
N GLU A 10 17.85 -28.14 31.19
CA GLU A 10 17.42 -26.74 31.35
C GLU A 10 18.60 -25.78 31.19
N LYS A 11 19.78 -26.12 31.73
CA LYS A 11 21.00 -25.31 31.55
C LYS A 11 21.42 -25.20 30.09
N VAL A 12 21.36 -26.32 29.35
CA VAL A 12 21.64 -26.33 27.91
C VAL A 12 20.61 -25.48 27.16
N LEU A 13 19.32 -25.65 27.47
CA LEU A 13 18.24 -24.88 26.85
C LEU A 13 18.40 -23.37 27.09
N PHE A 14 18.58 -22.93 28.33
CA PHE A 14 18.76 -21.51 28.64
C PHE A 14 20.07 -20.94 28.10
N GLY A 15 21.14 -21.75 28.04
CA GLY A 15 22.40 -21.35 27.39
C GLY A 15 22.24 -21.10 25.89
N VAL A 16 21.53 -22.00 25.18
CA VAL A 16 21.25 -21.84 23.75
C VAL A 16 20.34 -20.63 23.49
N ILE A 17 19.26 -20.48 24.27
CA ILE A 17 18.36 -19.32 24.15
C ILE A 17 19.11 -18.01 24.41
N GLY A 18 19.96 -17.97 25.44
CA GLY A 18 20.80 -16.82 25.75
C GLY A 18 21.75 -16.46 24.61
N LEU A 19 22.37 -17.46 23.98
CA LEU A 19 23.27 -17.25 22.84
C LEU A 19 22.51 -16.71 21.61
N ILE A 20 21.33 -17.26 21.31
CA ILE A 20 20.45 -16.75 20.24
C ILE A 20 20.03 -15.30 20.52
N ALA A 21 19.65 -14.99 21.77
CA ALA A 21 19.27 -13.63 22.16
C ALA A 21 20.42 -12.64 21.99
N VAL A 22 21.64 -13.00 22.43
CA VAL A 22 22.84 -12.16 22.23
C VAL A 22 23.13 -11.98 20.75
N PHE A 23 23.07 -13.05 19.95
CA PHE A 23 23.29 -12.96 18.51
C PHE A 23 22.26 -12.05 17.82
N ALA A 24 20.99 -12.15 18.20
CA ALA A 24 19.92 -11.28 17.67
C ALA A 24 20.16 -9.81 18.03
N ILE A 25 20.55 -9.52 19.27
CA ILE A 25 20.84 -8.15 19.73
C ILE A 25 22.04 -7.57 18.98
N VAL A 26 23.15 -8.32 18.88
CA VAL A 26 24.35 -7.88 18.15
C VAL A 26 24.04 -7.64 16.68
N SER A 27 23.27 -8.54 16.05
CA SER A 27 22.86 -8.40 14.65
C SER A 27 21.97 -7.18 14.43
N PHE A 28 21.01 -6.93 15.32
CA PHE A 28 20.14 -5.75 15.26
C PHE A 28 20.94 -4.44 15.40
N ILE A 29 21.84 -4.36 16.38
CA ILE A 29 22.71 -3.19 16.57
C ILE A 29 23.61 -2.98 15.35
N GLY A 30 24.20 -4.06 14.82
CA GLY A 30 25.01 -4.01 13.60
C GLY A 30 24.23 -3.48 12.39
N LEU A 31 23.00 -3.98 12.19
CA LEU A 31 22.10 -3.52 11.13
C LEU A 31 21.72 -2.05 11.29
N GLU A 32 21.44 -1.59 12.51
CA GLU A 32 21.09 -0.19 12.77
C GLU A 32 22.28 0.76 12.58
N ILE A 33 23.49 0.36 12.99
CA ILE A 33 24.72 1.12 12.69
C ILE A 33 24.94 1.19 11.18
N TYR A 34 24.75 0.08 10.46
CA TYR A 34 24.86 0.07 9.01
C TYR A 34 23.82 1.01 8.37
N ARG A 35 22.54 0.87 8.75
CA ARG A 35 21.42 1.69 8.26
C ARG A 35 21.63 3.18 8.49
N SER A 36 22.09 3.57 9.68
CA SER A 36 22.34 4.97 10.05
C SER A 36 23.52 5.62 9.32
N LYS A 37 24.46 4.81 8.79
CA LYS A 37 25.59 5.29 7.99
C LYS A 37 25.31 5.37 6.49
N LEU A 38 24.21 4.78 6.02
CA LEU A 38 23.84 4.87 4.61
C LEU A 38 23.41 6.29 4.25
N LYS A 39 23.97 6.81 3.15
CA LYS A 39 23.60 8.11 2.59
C LYS A 39 22.32 8.06 1.75
N HIS A 40 21.80 6.86 1.52
CA HIS A 40 20.60 6.57 0.75
C HIS A 40 19.73 5.59 1.55
N PRO A 41 18.41 5.59 1.36
CA PRO A 41 17.56 4.61 2.01
C PRO A 41 17.93 3.19 1.53
N MET A 42 17.91 2.20 2.43
CA MET A 42 18.19 0.79 2.09
C MET A 42 17.25 0.23 1.02
N TYR A 43 16.03 0.74 0.98
CA TYR A 43 15.00 0.37 0.01
C TYR A 43 14.48 1.64 -0.65
N GLN A 44 14.18 1.58 -1.94
CA GLN A 44 13.57 2.70 -2.63
C GLN A 44 12.14 2.90 -2.11
N ILE A 45 11.92 4.02 -1.43
CA ILE A 45 10.60 4.44 -0.97
C ILE A 45 9.94 5.15 -2.15
N ASN A 46 9.21 4.39 -2.96
CA ASN A 46 8.50 4.89 -4.14
C ASN A 46 7.06 5.31 -3.81
N ASP A 47 6.60 5.05 -2.58
CA ASP A 47 5.42 5.67 -1.98
C ASP A 47 5.71 7.12 -1.56
N SER A 48 4.79 8.05 -1.88
CA SER A 48 4.88 9.44 -1.46
C SER A 48 3.58 9.89 -0.80
N PHE A 49 3.64 10.09 0.52
CA PHE A 49 2.52 10.53 1.35
C PHE A 49 2.67 12.01 1.73
N THR A 50 2.57 12.89 0.74
CA THR A 50 2.60 14.34 0.95
C THR A 50 1.17 14.85 1.09
N PHE A 51 0.72 15.00 2.33
CA PHE A 51 -0.67 15.39 2.61
C PHE A 51 -0.85 16.89 2.70
N THR A 52 -1.95 17.39 2.13
CA THR A 52 -2.45 18.74 2.43
C THR A 52 -3.06 18.78 3.83
N GLU A 53 -3.42 19.97 4.32
CA GLU A 53 -4.12 20.09 5.60
C GLU A 53 -5.44 19.29 5.60
N ALA A 54 -6.17 19.30 4.48
CA ALA A 54 -7.36 18.48 4.28
C ALA A 54 -7.03 16.98 4.27
N GLY A 55 -5.95 16.57 3.59
CA GLY A 55 -5.46 15.20 3.62
C GLY A 55 -5.06 14.74 5.03
N LEU A 56 -4.46 15.59 5.84
CA LEU A 56 -4.14 15.28 7.24
C LEU A 56 -5.40 15.06 8.07
N ARG A 57 -6.42 15.92 7.92
CA ARG A 57 -7.73 15.71 8.56
C ARG A 57 -8.40 14.42 8.07
N GLY A 58 -8.34 14.14 6.77
CA GLY A 58 -8.83 12.90 6.19
C GLY A 58 -8.12 11.67 6.73
N SER A 59 -6.80 11.73 6.95
CA SER A 59 -6.02 10.66 7.58
C SER A 59 -6.48 10.39 9.02
N VAL A 60 -6.84 11.44 9.77
CA VAL A 60 -7.41 11.29 11.11
C VAL A 60 -8.78 10.63 11.04
N LEU A 61 -9.67 11.16 10.19
CA LEU A 61 -11.00 10.61 9.98
C LEU A 61 -10.97 9.15 9.53
N PHE A 62 -10.02 8.76 8.68
CA PHE A 62 -9.88 7.38 8.20
C PHE A 62 -9.68 6.39 9.36
N ARG A 63 -8.93 6.78 10.40
CA ARG A 63 -8.72 5.96 11.59
C ARG A 63 -9.94 6.02 12.51
N ASP A 64 -10.46 7.22 12.74
CA ASP A 64 -11.51 7.47 13.74
C ASP A 64 -12.89 6.94 13.28
N ARG A 65 -13.14 6.92 11.97
CA ARG A 65 -14.34 6.34 11.35
C ARG A 65 -14.22 4.82 11.15
N GLY A 66 -13.16 4.19 11.65
CA GLY A 66 -12.99 2.75 11.63
C GLY A 66 -12.60 2.16 10.28
N CYS A 67 -12.17 2.97 9.29
CA CYS A 67 -11.79 2.44 7.98
C CYS A 67 -10.61 1.45 8.07
N THR A 68 -9.75 1.60 9.08
CA THR A 68 -8.63 0.69 9.38
C THR A 68 -9.05 -0.70 9.85
N SER A 69 -10.33 -0.93 10.19
CA SER A 69 -10.84 -2.26 10.55
C SER A 69 -10.78 -3.23 9.36
N CYS A 70 -10.97 -2.69 8.15
CA CYS A 70 -10.96 -3.43 6.90
C CYS A 70 -9.78 -3.04 6.02
N HIS A 71 -9.52 -1.74 5.87
CA HIS A 71 -8.53 -1.24 4.93
C HIS A 71 -7.17 -1.00 5.59
N ARG A 72 -6.14 -1.05 4.75
CA ARG A 72 -4.82 -0.51 5.05
C ARG A 72 -4.61 0.79 4.27
N ALA A 73 -4.01 1.77 4.93
CA ALA A 73 -3.46 2.97 4.32
C ALA A 73 -2.27 3.46 5.15
N VAL A 74 -1.29 4.09 4.52
CA VAL A 74 0.01 4.45 5.12
C VAL A 74 0.60 3.28 5.91
N ARG A 75 0.51 2.06 5.34
CA ARG A 75 0.93 0.79 5.94
C ARG A 75 0.32 0.49 7.32
N ASN A 76 -0.82 1.10 7.65
CA ASN A 76 -1.53 0.92 8.92
C ASN A 76 -2.97 0.44 8.70
N GLY A 77 -3.42 -0.53 9.49
CA GLY A 77 -4.73 -1.18 9.36
C GLY A 77 -4.64 -2.68 9.07
N THR A 78 -5.75 -3.29 8.66
CA THR A 78 -5.83 -4.74 8.39
C THR A 78 -5.71 -5.06 6.89
N ASN A 79 -5.63 -6.34 6.58
CA ASN A 79 -5.67 -6.87 5.21
C ASN A 79 -7.04 -7.50 4.87
N ASN A 80 -8.09 -7.18 5.64
CA ASN A 80 -9.40 -7.81 5.46
C ASN A 80 -10.12 -7.27 4.21
N GLY A 81 -9.93 -5.99 3.92
CA GLY A 81 -10.33 -5.32 2.69
C GLY A 81 -9.14 -5.06 1.78
N VAL A 82 -9.36 -4.21 0.77
CA VAL A 82 -8.29 -3.82 -0.16
C VAL A 82 -7.28 -2.88 0.49
N ASP A 83 -6.01 -3.06 0.13
CA ASP A 83 -4.96 -2.08 0.44
C ASP A 83 -5.20 -0.80 -0.39
N LEU A 84 -5.22 0.34 0.30
CA LEU A 84 -5.45 1.66 -0.29
C LEU A 84 -4.15 2.43 -0.49
N ASP A 85 -3.00 1.87 -0.11
CA ASP A 85 -1.72 2.46 -0.48
C ASP A 85 -1.60 2.58 -2.02
N GLY A 86 -1.23 3.77 -2.47
CA GLY A 86 -1.16 4.09 -3.90
C GLY A 86 -2.53 4.26 -4.61
N VAL A 87 -3.68 4.22 -3.92
CA VAL A 87 -5.00 4.37 -4.57
C VAL A 87 -5.12 5.69 -5.32
N GLY A 88 -4.50 6.75 -4.83
CA GLY A 88 -4.45 8.05 -5.47
C GLY A 88 -3.71 8.05 -6.81
N THR A 89 -2.80 7.10 -7.05
CA THR A 89 -2.18 6.92 -8.39
C THR A 89 -3.19 6.35 -9.39
N LYS A 90 -4.12 5.51 -8.92
CA LYS A 90 -5.08 4.79 -9.77
C LYS A 90 -6.38 5.58 -9.96
N ARG A 91 -6.80 6.37 -8.97
CA ARG A 91 -8.07 7.11 -8.95
C ARG A 91 -7.84 8.56 -8.54
N ASN A 92 -8.52 9.48 -9.22
CA ASN A 92 -8.47 10.90 -8.87
C ASN A 92 -9.46 11.25 -7.76
N PHE A 93 -9.32 12.45 -7.20
CA PHE A 93 -10.18 12.99 -6.15
C PHE A 93 -11.68 12.89 -6.50
N VAL A 94 -12.06 13.30 -7.71
CA VAL A 94 -13.46 13.34 -8.15
C VAL A 94 -14.08 11.95 -8.13
N TYR A 95 -13.35 10.94 -8.62
CA TYR A 95 -13.77 9.55 -8.57
C TYR A 95 -13.94 9.08 -7.12
N LEU A 96 -12.95 9.33 -6.27
CA LEU A 96 -12.94 8.88 -4.88
C LEU A 96 -14.10 9.50 -4.09
N LEU A 97 -14.32 10.81 -4.23
CA LEU A 97 -15.45 11.49 -3.62
C LEU A 97 -16.77 10.90 -4.08
N LYS A 98 -16.96 10.72 -5.39
CA LYS A 98 -18.18 10.11 -5.94
C LYS A 98 -18.40 8.69 -5.43
N PHE A 99 -17.33 7.89 -5.31
CA PHE A 99 -17.38 6.54 -4.77
C PHE A 99 -17.80 6.53 -3.29
N LEU A 100 -17.25 7.44 -2.48
CA LEU A 100 -17.65 7.53 -1.06
C LEU A 100 -19.13 7.89 -0.89
N HIS A 101 -19.68 8.73 -1.78
CA HIS A 101 -21.12 9.04 -1.77
C HIS A 101 -21.99 7.91 -2.32
N LYS A 102 -21.63 7.36 -3.47
CA LYS A 102 -22.43 6.38 -4.23
C LYS A 102 -21.52 5.31 -4.82
N PRO A 103 -21.10 4.32 -4.02
CA PRO A 103 -20.06 3.36 -4.42
C PRO A 103 -20.50 2.50 -5.61
N GLU A 104 -21.67 1.87 -5.56
CA GLU A 104 -22.16 0.99 -6.62
C GLU A 104 -22.47 1.75 -7.93
N ALA A 105 -23.00 2.97 -7.84
CA ALA A 105 -23.25 3.80 -9.02
C ALA A 105 -21.96 4.40 -9.62
N THR A 106 -20.88 4.50 -8.84
CA THR A 106 -19.57 4.97 -9.32
C THR A 106 -18.76 3.84 -9.92
N TYR A 107 -18.83 2.66 -9.31
CA TYR A 107 -18.13 1.46 -9.75
C TYR A 107 -18.88 0.72 -10.88
N ASP A 108 -20.16 1.03 -11.08
CA ASP A 108 -21.05 0.38 -12.06
C ASP A 108 -21.23 -1.13 -11.83
N ALA A 109 -21.11 -1.55 -10.57
CA ALA A 109 -21.36 -2.92 -10.14
C ALA A 109 -21.65 -2.97 -8.64
N LYS A 110 -22.25 -4.08 -8.20
CA LYS A 110 -22.40 -4.37 -6.76
C LYS A 110 -21.03 -4.56 -6.14
N THR A 111 -20.79 -3.84 -5.05
CA THR A 111 -19.58 -3.98 -4.23
C THR A 111 -19.75 -5.11 -3.21
N VAL A 112 -18.70 -5.40 -2.42
CA VAL A 112 -18.79 -6.31 -1.27
C VAL A 112 -19.32 -5.53 -0.05
N ASP A 113 -18.56 -4.57 0.45
CA ASP A 113 -18.84 -3.91 1.75
C ASP A 113 -19.42 -2.50 1.66
N HIS A 114 -19.26 -1.82 0.51
CA HIS A 114 -19.66 -0.42 0.33
C HIS A 114 -20.98 -0.27 -0.44
N GLY A 115 -22.10 -0.07 0.25
CA GLY A 115 -23.40 0.17 -0.39
C GLY A 115 -24.54 0.02 0.60
N PRO A 116 -25.80 0.23 0.17
CA PRO A 116 -26.95 0.09 1.06
C PRO A 116 -26.99 -1.28 1.73
N PHE A 117 -27.27 -1.30 3.04
CA PHE A 117 -27.41 -2.52 3.86
C PHE A 117 -26.15 -3.39 4.00
N LYS A 118 -24.95 -2.81 3.82
CA LYS A 118 -23.64 -3.47 4.00
C LYS A 118 -22.86 -2.89 5.17
N GLU A 119 -21.77 -3.54 5.56
CA GLU A 119 -20.96 -3.12 6.73
C GLU A 119 -20.49 -1.66 6.63
N ALA A 120 -20.03 -1.22 5.45
CA ALA A 120 -19.57 0.16 5.23
C ALA A 120 -20.67 1.09 4.67
N ALA A 121 -21.95 0.76 4.84
CA ALA A 121 -23.08 1.61 4.41
C ALA A 121 -23.09 2.99 5.09
N TYR A 122 -22.51 3.10 6.29
CA TYR A 122 -22.44 4.35 7.03
C TYR A 122 -21.58 5.42 6.32
N VAL A 123 -20.64 5.01 5.47
CA VAL A 123 -19.70 5.92 4.81
C VAL A 123 -20.44 6.93 3.94
N SER A 124 -21.45 6.51 3.17
CA SER A 124 -22.21 7.43 2.33
C SER A 124 -23.08 8.43 3.11
N ASN A 125 -23.23 8.23 4.42
CA ASN A 125 -23.99 9.10 5.31
C ASN A 125 -23.09 10.03 6.14
N LEU A 126 -21.77 9.97 5.97
CA LEU A 126 -20.86 10.90 6.63
C LEU A 126 -21.09 12.33 6.11
N PRO A 127 -20.80 13.36 6.92
CA PRO A 127 -20.91 14.75 6.49
C PRO A 127 -20.08 15.02 5.24
N ASP A 128 -20.59 15.83 4.30
CA ASP A 128 -19.91 16.14 3.03
C ASP A 128 -18.48 16.65 3.23
N LYS A 129 -18.24 17.43 4.28
CA LYS A 129 -16.91 17.91 4.62
C LYS A 129 -15.95 16.75 4.95
N GLU A 130 -16.41 15.75 5.69
CA GLU A 130 -15.60 14.58 6.03
C GLU A 130 -15.34 13.72 4.80
N LEU A 131 -16.34 13.57 3.93
CA LEU A 131 -16.18 12.86 2.65
C LEU A 131 -15.16 13.56 1.74
N ASN A 132 -15.15 14.89 1.71
CA ASN A 132 -14.14 15.67 1.00
C ASN A 132 -12.74 15.50 1.61
N ASP A 133 -12.60 15.61 2.94
CA ASP A 133 -11.31 15.43 3.62
C ASP A 133 -10.79 13.98 3.40
N LEU A 134 -11.65 12.96 3.49
CA LEU A 134 -11.32 11.56 3.19
C LEU A 134 -10.92 11.35 1.72
N ALA A 135 -11.69 11.88 0.77
CA ALA A 135 -11.36 11.78 -0.65
C ALA A 135 -10.02 12.47 -0.97
N THR A 136 -9.73 13.59 -0.30
CA THR A 136 -8.44 14.29 -0.42
C THR A 136 -7.31 13.39 0.05
N PHE A 137 -7.42 12.87 1.29
CA PHE A 137 -6.45 11.93 1.85
C PHE A 137 -6.18 10.74 0.91
N LEU A 138 -7.23 10.06 0.46
CA LEU A 138 -7.11 8.90 -0.44
C LEU A 138 -6.46 9.28 -1.78
N SER A 139 -6.79 10.45 -2.33
CA SER A 139 -6.22 10.91 -3.60
C SER A 139 -4.73 11.26 -3.50
N GLU A 140 -4.26 11.56 -2.29
CA GLU A 140 -2.87 11.88 -1.96
C GLU A 140 -2.04 10.64 -1.57
N LEU A 141 -2.67 9.46 -1.44
CA LEU A 141 -1.96 8.18 -1.33
C LEU A 141 -1.36 7.82 -2.70
N LYS A 142 -0.18 8.37 -3.01
CA LYS A 142 0.51 8.17 -4.28
C LYS A 142 1.62 7.14 -4.17
N ALA A 143 1.73 6.31 -5.20
CA ALA A 143 2.83 5.39 -5.44
C ALA A 143 3.42 5.65 -6.82
N ARG A 144 4.76 5.72 -6.89
CA ARG A 144 5.54 5.77 -8.13
C ARG A 144 5.85 4.35 -8.62
N GLN A 145 6.19 4.23 -9.89
CA GLN A 145 6.57 2.96 -10.48
C GLN A 145 7.78 2.34 -9.75
N GLY A 146 7.70 1.03 -9.50
CA GLY A 146 8.65 0.30 -8.65
C GLY A 146 8.28 0.31 -7.15
N ALA A 147 7.18 0.93 -6.73
CA ALA A 147 6.60 0.71 -5.41
C ALA A 147 5.89 -0.65 -5.34
N ALA A 148 5.66 -1.17 -4.14
CA ALA A 148 4.83 -2.37 -3.95
C ALA A 148 3.43 -2.21 -4.57
N ASP A 149 2.85 -1.01 -4.45
CA ASP A 149 1.49 -0.70 -4.93
C ASP A 149 1.43 -0.27 -6.41
N SER A 150 2.60 -0.12 -7.04
CA SER A 150 2.79 0.24 -8.45
C SER A 150 4.04 -0.46 -9.00
N PRO A 151 4.01 -1.80 -9.15
CA PRO A 151 5.19 -2.57 -9.52
C PRO A 151 5.60 -2.31 -10.97
N MET A 152 6.90 -2.42 -11.23
CA MET A 152 7.40 -2.41 -12.61
C MET A 152 6.88 -3.62 -13.39
N PRO A 153 6.56 -3.46 -14.69
CA PRO A 153 6.30 -4.60 -15.56
C PRO A 153 7.52 -5.52 -15.60
N MET A 154 7.28 -6.82 -15.89
CA MET A 154 8.37 -7.77 -16.07
C MET A 154 9.27 -7.33 -17.23
N PRO A 155 10.61 -7.43 -17.10
CA PRO A 155 11.54 -7.07 -18.18
C PRO A 155 11.37 -7.93 -19.43
N GLU A 156 10.93 -9.18 -19.26
CA GLU A 156 10.70 -10.08 -20.37
C GLU A 156 9.43 -9.68 -21.14
N ARG A 157 9.59 -9.46 -22.44
CA ARG A 157 8.47 -9.15 -23.34
C ARG A 157 7.86 -10.41 -23.93
N SER A 158 6.54 -10.49 -23.88
CA SER A 158 5.78 -11.45 -24.68
C SER A 158 5.44 -10.80 -26.02
N GLY A 159 6.09 -11.27 -27.09
CA GLY A 159 5.80 -10.81 -28.46
C GLY A 159 4.33 -10.99 -28.84
N PHE A 160 3.69 -12.06 -28.34
CA PHE A 160 2.26 -12.28 -28.50
C PHE A 160 1.43 -11.16 -27.87
N VAL A 161 1.73 -10.77 -26.61
CA VAL A 161 0.97 -9.71 -25.93
C VAL A 161 1.18 -8.37 -26.61
N ASP A 162 2.42 -8.04 -26.98
CA ASP A 162 2.73 -6.78 -27.67
C ASP A 162 2.01 -6.70 -29.04
N GLU A 163 1.95 -7.82 -29.78
CA GLU A 163 1.21 -7.91 -31.04
C GLU A 163 -0.31 -7.80 -30.84
N MET A 164 -0.86 -8.50 -29.83
CA MET A 164 -2.28 -8.40 -29.50
C MET A 164 -2.67 -6.97 -29.10
N VAL A 165 -1.87 -6.31 -28.26
CA VAL A 165 -2.10 -4.90 -27.90
C VAL A 165 -1.98 -4.01 -29.13
N SER A 166 -1.02 -4.26 -30.02
CA SER A 166 -0.86 -3.48 -31.25
C SER A 166 -2.08 -3.55 -32.18
N ILE A 167 -2.65 -4.75 -32.35
CA ILE A 167 -3.78 -5.03 -33.25
C ILE A 167 -5.11 -4.59 -32.64
N TRP A 168 -5.35 -4.94 -31.37
CA TRP A 168 -6.68 -4.85 -30.76
C TRP A 168 -6.87 -3.63 -29.86
N ALA A 169 -5.80 -2.99 -29.38
CA ALA A 169 -5.97 -1.83 -28.50
C ALA A 169 -6.55 -0.63 -29.26
N PRO A 170 -7.53 0.08 -28.68
CA PRO A 170 -8.02 1.34 -29.21
C PRO A 170 -6.89 2.33 -29.50
N LYS A 171 -6.96 3.05 -30.62
CA LYS A 171 -5.90 4.00 -31.02
C LYS A 171 -5.64 5.09 -29.97
N ASN A 172 -6.67 5.51 -29.23
CA ASN A 172 -6.54 6.51 -28.18
C ASN A 172 -5.69 6.02 -26.99
N TRP A 173 -5.61 4.71 -26.73
CA TRP A 173 -4.77 4.17 -25.66
C TRP A 173 -3.29 4.48 -25.87
N LYS A 174 -2.80 4.44 -27.12
CA LYS A 174 -1.40 4.80 -27.43
C LYS A 174 -1.08 6.27 -27.10
N LYS A 175 -2.11 7.13 -26.99
CA LYS A 175 -1.98 8.54 -26.58
C LYS A 175 -2.17 8.72 -25.07
N GLU A 176 -3.10 7.98 -24.47
CA GLU A 176 -3.48 8.09 -23.06
C GLU A 176 -2.52 7.34 -22.13
N HIS A 177 -1.89 6.28 -22.61
CA HIS A 177 -1.03 5.40 -21.84
C HIS A 177 0.34 5.29 -22.49
N LYS A 178 1.38 5.42 -21.67
CA LYS A 178 2.77 5.23 -22.07
C LYS A 178 3.25 3.84 -21.63
N ASP A 179 4.08 3.22 -22.45
CA ASP A 179 4.74 1.97 -22.06
C ASP A 179 5.80 2.28 -20.99
N LEU A 180 5.52 1.83 -19.77
CA LEU A 180 6.39 2.03 -18.60
C LEU A 180 7.77 1.38 -18.78
N ARG A 181 7.89 0.37 -19.63
CA ARG A 181 9.16 -0.26 -19.99
C ARG A 181 10.06 0.70 -20.74
N ILE A 182 9.48 1.48 -21.65
CA ILE A 182 10.21 2.50 -22.43
C ILE A 182 10.66 3.63 -21.51
N GLU A 183 9.82 4.05 -20.57
CA GLU A 183 10.21 5.05 -19.56
C GLU A 183 11.34 4.55 -18.64
N ALA A 184 11.41 3.23 -18.42
CA ALA A 184 12.50 2.58 -17.69
C ALA A 184 13.78 2.36 -18.53
N GLY A 185 13.79 2.78 -19.80
CA GLY A 185 14.94 2.70 -20.69
C GLY A 185 15.01 1.45 -21.57
N GLU A 186 13.96 0.62 -21.62
CA GLU A 186 13.90 -0.50 -22.57
C GLU A 186 13.59 -0.02 -24.00
N PRO A 187 14.17 -0.66 -25.04
CA PRO A 187 13.86 -0.34 -26.43
C PRO A 187 12.37 -0.58 -26.74
N PRO A 188 11.75 0.10 -27.72
CA PRO A 188 10.37 -0.18 -28.13
C PRO A 188 10.21 -1.61 -28.66
N ALA A 189 8.97 -2.13 -28.65
CA ALA A 189 8.69 -3.45 -29.22
C ALA A 189 9.05 -3.44 -30.72
N LYS A 190 9.65 -4.54 -31.19
CA LYS A 190 10.06 -4.70 -32.60
C LYS A 190 8.87 -5.00 -33.49
#